data_AF-A0A9D4M8V5-F1
#
_entry.id   AF-A0A9D4M8V5-F1
#
_cell.length_a   1.000
_cell.length_b   1.000
_cell.length_c   1.000
_cell.angle_alpha   90.00
_cell.angle_beta   90.00
_cell.angle_gamma   90.00
#
_symmetry.space_group_name_H-M   'P 1'
#
loop_
_entity.id
_entity.type
_entity.pdbx_description
1 polymer ?
#
loop_
_entity_poly.entity_id
_entity_poly.type
_entity_poly.pdbx_seq_one_letter_code
_entity_poly.pdbx_strand_id
1 'polypeptide(L)' 'MSHFKRKFVIRRGKRTQPGKGAAKAQVEFFELRANGGIISTRCIQVGMSH' A
#
# COMPACT_ATOMS: atom_id res chain seq x y z
N MET A 1 12.83 5.56 0.56
CA MET A 1 12.06 5.26 1.79
C MET A 1 12.29 6.28 2.91
N SER A 2 13.54 6.70 3.11
CA SER A 2 13.96 7.74 4.07
C SER A 2 13.27 9.10 3.85
N HIS A 3 13.08 9.54 2.59
CA HIS A 3 12.38 10.80 2.27
C HIS A 3 10.88 10.78 2.59
N PHE A 4 10.28 9.60 2.72
CA PHE A 4 8.85 9.44 3.00
C PHE A 4 8.55 9.36 4.51
N LYS A 5 9.49 9.76 5.38
CA LYS A 5 9.33 9.72 6.85
C LYS A 5 8.80 8.36 7.35
N ARG A 6 9.30 7.25 6.80
CA ARG A 6 8.87 5.86 7.09
C ARG A 6 7.42 5.51 6.71
N LYS A 7 6.72 6.36 5.96
CA LYS A 7 5.35 6.13 5.48
C LYS A 7 5.34 5.87 3.97
N PHE A 8 5.63 4.64 3.56
CA PHE A 8 5.59 4.25 2.15
C PHE A 8 4.59 3.10 1.97
N VAL A 9 3.42 3.47 1.46
CA VAL A 9 2.31 2.55 1.21
C VAL A 9 2.16 2.39 -0.30
N ILE A 10 2.23 1.14 -0.77
CA ILE A 10 2.05 0.78 -2.18
C ILE A 10 0.69 0.11 -2.32
N ARG A 11 -0.22 0.75 -3.05
CA ARG A 11 -1.53 0.17 -3.42
C ARG A 11 -1.43 -0.45 -4.81
N ARG A 12 -2.14 -1.56 -5.05
CA ARG A 12 -2.24 -2.18 -6.38
C ARG A 12 -3.30 -1.44 -7.21
N GLY A 13 -3.10 -1.40 -8.53
CA GLY A 13 -4.04 -0.79 -9.47
C GLY A 13 -3.66 0.63 -9.93
N LYS A 14 -4.49 1.20 -10.81
CA LYS A 14 -4.32 2.56 -11.34
C LYS A 14 -5.05 3.55 -10.44
N ARG A 15 -4.48 4.75 -10.27
CA ARG A 15 -5.11 5.84 -9.51
C ARG A 15 -6.53 6.09 -10.06
N THR A 16 -7.53 6.02 -9.19
CA THR A 16 -8.92 6.32 -9.55
C THR A 16 -8.98 7.74 -10.07
N GLN A 17 -9.58 7.94 -11.25
CA GLN A 17 -9.87 9.28 -11.73
C GLN A 17 -10.77 9.98 -10.69
N PRO A 18 -10.46 11.22 -10.29
CA PRO A 18 -11.34 11.96 -9.40
C PRO A 18 -12.73 12.06 -10.05
N GLY A 19 -13.75 11.52 -9.38
CA GLY A 19 -15.14 11.55 -9.86
C GLY A 19 -15.77 10.19 -10.16
N LYS A 20 -15.01 9.10 -10.30
CA LYS A 20 -15.60 7.75 -10.29
C LYS A 20 -15.76 7.31 -8.84
N GLY A 21 -17.01 7.33 -8.37
CA GLY A 21 -17.42 7.10 -6.98
C GLY A 21 -16.61 6.00 -6.31
N ALA A 22 -16.23 6.25 -5.05
CA ALA A 22 -15.46 5.34 -4.22
C ALA A 22 -16.01 3.92 -4.38
N ALA A 23 -15.30 3.08 -5.14
CA ALA A 23 -15.66 1.69 -5.30
C ALA A 23 -15.85 1.14 -3.89
N LYS A 24 -17.02 0.50 -3.66
CA LYS A 24 -17.42 -0.12 -2.38
C LYS A 24 -16.20 -0.55 -1.60
N ALA A 25 -16.09 -0.15 -0.32
CA ALA A 25 -14.97 -0.50 0.55
C ALA A 25 -14.77 -2.03 0.57
N GLN A 26 -13.94 -2.52 -0.35
CA GLN A 26 -13.52 -3.91 -0.41
C GLN A 26 -12.50 -4.10 0.69
N VAL A 27 -12.52 -5.27 1.33
CA VAL A 27 -11.49 -5.61 2.31
C VAL A 27 -10.15 -5.62 1.58
N GLU A 28 -9.22 -4.79 2.05
CA GLU A 28 -7.87 -4.68 1.51
C GLU A 28 -6.87 -5.31 2.48
N PHE A 29 -5.93 -6.10 1.94
CA PHE A 29 -4.86 -6.71 2.72
C PHE A 29 -3.55 -6.01 2.45
N PHE A 30 -2.75 -5.85 3.50
CA PHE A 30 -1.43 -5.23 3.41
C PHE A 30 -0.40 -6.04 4.16
N GLU A 31 0.77 -6.20 3.55
CA GLU A 31 1.94 -6.82 4.17
C GLU A 31 2.96 -5.74 4.53
N LEU A 32 3.42 -5.76 5.78
CA LEU A 32 4.49 -4.89 6.26
C LEU A 32 5.84 -5.60 6.11
N ARG A 33 6.71 -5.06 5.25
CA ARG A 33 8.06 -5.62 5.02
C ARG A 33 9.13 -4.68 5.53
N ALA A 34 10.00 -5.19 6.40
CA ALA A 34 11.20 -4.51 6.87
C ALA A 34 12.45 -5.21 6.32
N ASN A 35 13.32 -4.47 5.65
CA ASN A 35 14.59 -5.02 5.15
C ASN A 35 15.71 -4.74 6.16
N GLY A 36 15.74 -5.45 7.30
CA GLY A 36 16.88 -5.55 8.24
C GLY A 36 17.57 -4.28 8.77
N GLY A 37 17.13 -3.08 8.37
CA GLY A 37 17.77 -1.80 8.64
C GLY A 37 16.75 -0.68 8.74
N ILE A 38 17.15 0.42 9.39
CA ILE A 38 16.28 1.53 9.86
C ILE A 38 15.56 2.26 8.69
N ILE A 39 16.03 2.04 7.47
CA ILE A 39 15.75 2.92 6.33
C ILE A 39 14.60 2.43 5.45
N SER A 40 14.04 1.23 5.65
CA SER A 40 12.95 0.79 4.75
C SER A 40 11.97 -0.22 5.34
N THR A 41 10.93 0.29 5.99
CA THR A 41 9.66 -0.42 6.17
C THR A 41 8.69 -0.01 5.06
N ARG A 42 8.24 -0.96 4.24
CA ARG A 42 7.22 -0.72 3.20
C ARG A 42 5.94 -1.47 3.54
N CYS A 43 4.80 -0.84 3.31
CA CYS A 43 3.48 -1.45 3.44
C CYS A 43 2.92 -1.69 2.04
N ILE A 44 2.71 -2.94 1.65
CA ILE A 44 2.33 -3.31 0.28
C ILE A 44 0.96 -3.96 0.29
N GLN A 45 0.05 -3.49 -0.56
CA GLN A 45 -1.24 -4.13 -0.76
C GLN A 45 -1.05 -5.48 -1.45
N VAL A 46 -1.58 -6.54 -0.86
CA VAL A 46 -1.58 -7.91 -1.41
C VAL A 46 -2.99 -8.30 -1.82
N GLY A 47 -3.10 -9.25 -2.75
CA GLY A 47 -4.41 -9.77 -3.15
C GLY A 47 -4.96 -10.72 -2.09
N MET A 48 -6.30 -10.83 -2.01
CA MET A 48 -6.95 -12.01 -1.43
C MET A 48 -6.74 -13.17 -2.41
N SER A 49 -5.68 -13.94 -2.22
CA SER A 49 -5.50 -15.23 -2.87
C SER A 49 -5.05 -16.20 -1.80
N HIS A 50 -5.83 -17.26 -1.59
CA HIS A 50 -5.46 -18.43 -0.78
C HIS A 50 -4.11 -19.00 -1.25
#